data_AF-A0A2S8BED7-F1
#
_entry.id   AF-A0A2S8BED7-F1
#
_cell.length_a   1.000
_cell.length_b   1.000
_cell.length_c   1.000
_cell.angle_alpha   90.00
_cell.angle_beta   90.00
_cell.angle_gamma   90.00
#
_symmetry.space_group_name_H-M   'P 1'
#
loop_
_entity.id
_entity.type
_entity.pdbx_description
1 polymer ?
#
loop_
_entity_poly.entity_id
_entity_poly.type
_entity_poly.pdbx_seq_one_letter_code
_entity_poly.pdbx_strand_id
1 'polypeptide(L)'
;MPGVSVTVQQPPPGPPADTAEQVWKRLAGLVAAPGRARMRLWNPQTGKFDDTARRSDVLPARPAAVYMYTRGRTRVLCLDFDAKHHGAAAAAADLARAAAWFRECGGVVVTDRSTSGGRHLLCPLAIGTTASIDELVPLVRLLAARLSTLDITPNTGADKGCITPPGSPCREGGYRELDGPLQDAVQAFTTRSSPDLLPRLSVLLGALRPSPQQRATDPAHPVAAGDGAGIVGYGDDHA
;
A
#
# COMPACT_ATOMS: atom_id res chain seq x y z
N MET A 1 23.08 -50.75 22.25
CA MET A 1 22.80 -49.75 21.19
C MET A 1 22.63 -48.39 21.86
N PRO A 2 23.63 -47.49 21.80
CA PRO A 2 23.46 -46.14 22.34
C PRO A 2 22.63 -45.30 21.37
N GLY A 3 21.61 -44.62 21.90
CA GLY A 3 20.72 -43.76 21.13
C GLY A 3 21.46 -42.49 20.69
N VAL A 4 21.43 -42.21 19.39
CA VAL A 4 21.92 -40.95 18.82
C VAL A 4 20.90 -39.86 19.16
N SER A 5 21.26 -38.96 20.07
CA SER A 5 20.54 -37.71 20.26
C SER A 5 20.83 -36.79 19.08
N VAL A 6 19.83 -36.57 18.23
CA VAL A 6 19.89 -35.58 17.16
C VAL A 6 19.65 -34.21 17.77
N THR A 7 20.73 -33.46 17.99
CA THR A 7 20.63 -32.04 18.34
C THR A 7 20.17 -31.29 17.09
N VAL A 8 18.92 -30.79 17.12
CA VAL A 8 18.43 -29.87 16.09
C VAL A 8 19.20 -28.57 16.23
N GLN A 9 20.15 -28.35 15.31
CA GLN A 9 20.89 -27.10 15.25
C GLN A 9 19.95 -25.97 14.85
N GLN A 10 19.76 -25.02 15.77
CA GLN A 10 18.95 -23.84 15.54
C GLN A 10 19.56 -23.04 14.38
N PRO A 11 18.78 -22.62 13.37
CA PRO A 11 19.31 -21.83 12.27
C PRO A 11 19.92 -20.53 12.81
N PRO A 12 20.99 -20.02 12.17
CA PRO A 12 21.64 -18.79 12.62
C PRO A 12 20.60 -17.65 12.70
N PRO A 13 20.71 -16.77 13.69
CA PRO A 13 19.83 -15.61 13.77
C PRO A 13 19.93 -14.83 12.44
N GLY A 14 18.78 -14.49 11.88
CA GLY A 14 18.72 -13.61 10.72
C GLY A 14 19.38 -12.26 11.01
N PRO A 15 19.62 -11.42 9.99
CA PRO A 15 20.14 -10.08 10.20
C PRO A 15 19.29 -9.34 11.24
N PRO A 16 19.91 -8.51 12.11
CA PRO A 16 19.17 -7.74 13.10
C PRO A 16 18.12 -6.88 12.41
N ALA A 17 16.92 -6.82 12.99
CA ALA A 17 15.84 -5.97 12.48
C ALA A 17 16.25 -4.49 12.51
N ASP A 18 15.87 -3.73 11.49
CA ASP A 18 16.12 -2.29 11.42
C ASP A 18 15.44 -1.56 12.59
N THR A 19 16.16 -0.66 13.27
CA THR A 19 15.58 0.11 14.39
C THR A 19 14.61 1.18 13.91
N ALA A 20 13.69 1.62 14.78
CA ALA A 20 12.74 2.68 14.46
C ALA A 20 13.44 3.98 14.04
N GLU A 21 14.59 4.30 14.64
CA GLU A 21 15.42 5.45 14.27
C GLU A 21 15.97 5.33 12.86
N GLN A 22 16.49 4.15 12.49
CA GLN A 22 17.00 3.89 11.14
C GLN A 22 15.89 3.98 10.10
N VAL A 23 14.73 3.36 10.38
CA VAL A 23 13.56 3.38 9.50
C VAL A 23 13.03 4.80 9.34
N TRP A 24 12.84 5.55 10.42
CA TRP A 24 12.39 6.94 10.39
C TRP A 24 13.33 7.81 9.57
N LYS A 25 14.63 7.76 9.88
CA LYS A 25 15.67 8.54 9.20
C LYS A 25 15.63 8.37 7.69
N ARG A 26 15.37 7.15 7.21
CA ARG A 26 15.38 6.82 5.80
C ARG A 26 14.04 7.07 5.10
N LEU A 27 12.91 6.83 5.76
CA LEU A 27 11.60 6.81 5.09
C LEU A 27 10.75 8.06 5.36
N ALA A 28 10.86 8.73 6.51
CA ALA A 28 9.98 9.85 6.85
C ALA A 28 10.03 10.99 5.80
N GLY A 29 11.22 11.26 5.25
CA GLY A 29 11.38 12.24 4.17
C GLY A 29 10.84 11.78 2.81
N LEU A 30 10.86 10.47 2.53
CA LEU A 30 10.41 9.89 1.25
C LEU A 30 8.88 9.78 1.19
N VAL A 31 8.22 9.51 2.32
CA VAL A 31 6.76 9.47 2.44
C VAL A 31 6.15 10.87 2.40
N ALA A 32 6.85 11.85 2.96
CA ALA A 32 6.34 13.20 3.08
C ALA A 32 6.17 13.91 1.73
N ALA A 33 5.13 14.74 1.63
CA ALA A 33 4.91 15.57 0.45
C ALA A 33 6.14 16.47 0.17
N PRO A 34 6.63 16.53 -1.08
CA PRO A 34 7.77 17.35 -1.45
C PRO A 34 7.57 18.82 -1.07
N GLY A 35 8.59 19.46 -0.51
CA GLY A 35 8.53 20.87 -0.11
C GLY A 35 7.83 21.16 1.23
N ARG A 36 7.19 20.18 1.87
CA ARG A 36 6.72 20.33 3.26
C ARG A 36 7.88 20.12 4.21
N ALA A 37 8.34 21.16 4.91
CA ALA A 37 9.38 21.05 5.94
C ALA A 37 8.82 20.79 7.34
N ARG A 38 7.50 20.82 7.51
CA ARG A 38 6.81 20.59 8.79
C ARG A 38 6.23 19.18 8.84
N MET A 39 6.03 18.68 10.04
CA MET A 39 5.25 17.49 10.37
C MET A 39 4.24 17.84 11.46
N ARG A 40 3.23 17.00 11.62
CA ARG A 40 2.22 17.10 12.69
C ARG A 40 2.60 16.17 13.82
N LEU A 41 2.46 16.64 15.05
CA LEU A 41 2.73 15.87 16.27
C LEU A 41 1.42 15.60 16.98
N TRP A 42 1.34 14.42 17.59
CA TRP A 42 0.24 14.11 18.48
C TRP A 42 0.26 15.03 19.71
N ASN A 43 -0.89 15.60 19.98
CA ASN A 43 -1.15 16.46 21.12
C ASN A 43 -2.02 15.68 22.13
N PRO A 44 -1.46 15.28 23.29
CA PRO A 44 -2.20 14.52 24.28
C PRO A 44 -3.32 15.34 24.94
N GLN A 45 -3.26 16.67 24.92
CA GLN A 45 -4.31 17.53 25.47
C GLN A 45 -5.56 17.55 24.59
N THR A 46 -5.42 17.48 23.27
CA THR A 46 -6.56 17.56 22.32
C THR A 46 -6.94 16.21 21.73
N GLY A 47 -6.10 15.19 21.88
CA GLY A 47 -6.31 13.89 21.26
C GLY A 47 -6.24 13.96 19.73
N LYS A 48 -5.44 14.88 19.17
CA LYS A 48 -5.32 15.09 17.72
C LYS A 48 -3.87 15.36 17.33
N PHE A 49 -3.57 15.20 16.04
CA PHE A 49 -2.29 15.61 15.44
C PHE A 49 -2.24 17.13 15.20
N ASP A 50 -2.62 17.99 16.14
CA ASP A 50 -2.75 19.44 15.89
C ASP A 50 -1.56 20.30 16.34
N ASP A 51 -0.52 19.69 16.93
CA ASP A 51 0.77 20.32 17.14
C ASP A 51 1.68 20.14 15.91
N THR A 52 2.72 20.97 15.76
CA THR A 52 3.62 20.92 14.61
C THR A 52 5.09 21.14 14.98
N ALA A 53 5.97 20.45 14.27
CA ALA A 53 7.42 20.63 14.37
C ALA A 53 8.07 20.63 12.99
N ARG A 54 9.34 21.06 12.92
CA ARG A 54 10.15 20.86 11.71
C ARG A 54 10.41 19.36 11.56
N ARG A 55 10.21 18.82 10.35
CA ARG A 55 10.62 17.45 10.03
C ARG A 55 12.14 17.37 10.04
N SER A 56 12.68 16.36 10.70
CA SER A 56 14.11 16.01 10.72
C SER A 56 14.27 14.51 10.50
N ASP A 57 15.50 14.09 10.32
CA ASP A 57 15.92 12.68 10.28
C ASP A 57 16.09 12.06 11.69
N VAL A 58 15.97 12.88 12.73
CA VAL A 58 15.95 12.44 14.13
C VAL A 58 14.55 11.96 14.48
N LEU A 59 14.47 10.77 15.08
CA LEU A 59 13.21 10.17 15.53
C LEU A 59 12.53 11.07 16.57
N PRO A 60 11.25 11.44 16.38
CA PRO A 60 10.52 12.27 17.34
C PRO A 60 10.19 11.50 18.62
N ALA A 61 10.13 12.20 19.76
CA ALA A 61 9.72 11.61 21.04
C ALA A 61 8.20 11.38 21.16
N ARG A 62 7.40 11.95 20.25
CA ARG A 62 5.93 11.82 20.20
C ARG A 62 5.52 11.25 18.84
N PRO A 63 4.34 10.60 18.75
CA PRO A 63 3.79 10.19 17.48
C PRO A 63 3.78 11.34 16.49
N ALA A 64 4.34 11.10 15.30
CA ALA A 64 4.59 12.12 14.31
C ALA A 64 4.09 11.69 12.94
N ALA A 65 3.29 12.55 12.31
CA ALA A 65 2.70 12.34 11.01
C ALA A 65 3.26 13.33 9.98
N VAL A 66 3.58 12.85 8.79
CA VAL A 66 4.05 13.69 7.68
C VAL A 66 2.86 14.09 6.81
N TYR A 67 2.89 15.31 6.27
CA TYR A 67 1.85 15.76 5.33
C TYR A 67 1.90 14.96 4.04
N MET A 68 0.72 14.59 3.53
CA MET A 68 0.57 13.84 2.28
C MET A 68 0.53 14.76 1.05
N TYR A 69 0.11 16.02 1.22
CA TYR A 69 -0.08 16.96 0.12
C TYR A 69 0.73 18.25 0.26
N THR A 70 1.23 18.73 -0.87
CA THR A 70 1.77 20.09 -1.06
C THR A 70 0.98 20.75 -2.18
N ARG A 71 0.33 21.88 -1.91
CA ARG A 71 -0.55 22.57 -2.87
C ARG A 71 -1.55 21.60 -3.54
N GLY A 72 -2.20 20.77 -2.71
CA GLY A 72 -3.19 19.79 -3.15
C GLY A 72 -2.64 18.61 -3.98
N ARG A 73 -1.31 18.42 -4.08
CA ARG A 73 -0.71 17.33 -4.86
C ARG A 73 0.19 16.42 -4.01
N THR A 74 0.23 15.14 -4.37
CA THR A 74 1.10 14.12 -3.75
C THR A 74 1.93 13.37 -4.80
N ARG A 75 3.02 12.76 -4.34
CA ARG A 75 3.84 11.77 -5.08
C ARG A 75 3.70 10.36 -4.52
N VAL A 76 2.91 10.18 -3.47
CA VAL A 76 2.71 8.91 -2.77
C VAL A 76 1.22 8.76 -2.50
N LEU A 77 0.63 7.67 -2.99
CA LEU A 77 -0.72 7.28 -2.60
C LEU A 77 -0.60 6.50 -1.29
N CYS A 78 -1.22 7.00 -0.22
CA CYS A 78 -1.19 6.37 1.10
C CYS A 78 -2.59 5.89 1.47
N LEU A 79 -2.73 4.64 1.90
CA LEU A 79 -3.97 4.09 2.44
C LEU A 79 -3.77 3.75 3.91
N ASP A 80 -4.73 4.15 4.75
CA ASP A 80 -4.71 3.92 6.19
C ASP A 80 -5.82 2.94 6.57
N PHE A 81 -5.45 1.75 7.04
CA PHE A 81 -6.39 0.71 7.44
C PHE A 81 -6.48 0.65 8.97
N ASP A 82 -7.61 1.08 9.51
CA ASP A 82 -7.85 1.14 10.95
C ASP A 82 -8.35 -0.20 11.50
N ALA A 83 -7.65 -0.72 12.51
CA ALA A 83 -8.00 -1.95 13.20
C ALA A 83 -9.08 -1.75 14.29
N LYS A 84 -9.43 -0.52 14.65
CA LYS A 84 -10.30 -0.22 15.80
C LYS A 84 -11.70 -0.84 15.70
N HIS A 85 -12.31 -0.84 14.52
CA HIS A 85 -13.70 -1.28 14.34
C HIS A 85 -13.83 -2.75 13.93
N HIS A 86 -12.90 -3.25 13.11
CA HIS A 86 -12.98 -4.58 12.50
C HIS A 86 -11.87 -5.54 12.97
N GLY A 87 -10.94 -5.06 13.79
CA GLY A 87 -9.81 -5.83 14.31
C GLY A 87 -8.60 -5.86 13.36
N ALA A 88 -7.45 -6.23 13.93
CA ALA A 88 -6.17 -6.26 13.21
C ALA A 88 -6.14 -7.29 12.05
N ALA A 89 -6.86 -8.39 12.19
CA ALA A 89 -6.95 -9.41 11.13
C ALA A 89 -7.69 -8.89 9.89
N ALA A 90 -8.79 -8.16 10.07
CA ALA A 90 -9.51 -7.54 8.97
C ALA A 90 -8.67 -6.45 8.29
N ALA A 91 -7.99 -5.61 9.06
CA ALA A 91 -7.08 -4.60 8.52
C ALA A 91 -5.94 -5.22 7.70
N ALA A 92 -5.38 -6.34 8.16
CA ALA A 92 -4.35 -7.08 7.42
C ALA A 92 -4.90 -7.72 6.13
N ALA A 93 -6.13 -8.25 6.15
CA ALA A 93 -6.78 -8.81 4.96
C ALA A 93 -7.08 -7.73 3.90
N ASP A 94 -7.60 -6.58 4.33
CA ASP A 94 -7.86 -5.43 3.46
C ASP A 94 -6.57 -4.86 2.88
N LEU A 95 -5.51 -4.74 3.69
CA LEU A 95 -4.17 -4.38 3.22
C LEU A 95 -3.67 -5.35 2.15
N ALA A 96 -3.74 -6.67 2.40
CA ALA A 96 -3.25 -7.68 1.48
C ALA A 96 -3.99 -7.62 0.13
N ARG A 97 -5.31 -7.45 0.17
CA ARG A 97 -6.15 -7.27 -1.02
C ARG A 97 -5.80 -6.00 -1.79
N ALA A 98 -5.65 -4.87 -1.10
CA ALA A 98 -5.23 -3.63 -1.73
C ALA A 98 -3.83 -3.75 -2.36
N ALA A 99 -2.88 -4.36 -1.65
CA ALA A 99 -1.52 -4.55 -2.14
C ALA A 99 -1.48 -5.46 -3.38
N ALA A 100 -2.35 -6.47 -3.48
CA ALA A 100 -2.51 -7.28 -4.67
C ALA A 100 -2.98 -6.45 -5.87
N TRP A 101 -4.06 -5.67 -5.73
CA TRP A 101 -4.55 -4.79 -6.79
C TRP A 101 -3.54 -3.74 -7.23
N PHE A 102 -2.81 -3.15 -6.28
CA PHE A 102 -1.78 -2.18 -6.59
C PHE A 102 -0.65 -2.81 -7.39
N ARG A 103 -0.16 -3.99 -6.99
CA ARG A 103 0.90 -4.71 -7.73
C ARG A 103 0.44 -5.13 -9.13
N GLU A 104 -0.78 -5.64 -9.27
CA GLU A 104 -1.41 -5.96 -10.56
C GLU A 104 -1.47 -4.73 -11.49
N CYS A 105 -1.74 -3.55 -10.92
CA CYS A 105 -1.74 -2.29 -11.64
C CYS A 105 -0.33 -1.70 -11.89
N GLY A 106 0.75 -2.41 -11.54
CA GLY A 106 2.13 -1.93 -11.70
C GLY A 106 2.62 -1.02 -10.57
N GLY A 107 1.97 -1.08 -9.41
CA GLY A 107 2.34 -0.37 -8.19
C GLY A 107 3.46 -1.07 -7.43
N VAL A 108 4.40 -0.28 -6.92
CA VAL A 108 5.38 -0.74 -5.93
C VAL A 108 4.89 -0.31 -4.55
N VAL A 109 4.78 -1.27 -3.64
CA VAL A 109 4.08 -1.10 -2.36
C VAL A 109 5.05 -1.29 -1.19
N VAL A 110 5.03 -0.33 -0.26
CA VAL A 110 5.63 -0.42 1.07
C VAL A 110 4.50 -0.48 2.10
N THR A 111 4.58 -1.40 3.06
CA THR A 111 3.58 -1.52 4.12
C THR A 111 4.23 -1.54 5.49
N ASP A 112 3.42 -1.28 6.50
CA ASP A 112 3.83 -1.26 7.88
C ASP A 112 2.64 -1.51 8.81
N ARG A 113 2.93 -1.62 10.11
CA ARG A 113 1.95 -1.93 11.17
C ARG A 113 2.17 -1.05 12.40
N SER A 114 1.09 -0.53 12.99
CA SER A 114 1.13 0.11 14.32
C SER A 114 1.02 -0.92 15.44
N THR A 115 1.35 -0.53 16.67
CA THR A 115 1.16 -1.38 17.86
C THR A 115 -0.32 -1.66 18.15
N SER A 116 -1.23 -0.78 17.73
CA SER A 116 -2.69 -1.00 17.76
C SER A 116 -3.22 -1.96 16.68
N GLY A 117 -2.36 -2.41 15.75
CA GLY A 117 -2.72 -3.32 14.66
C GLY A 117 -3.22 -2.65 13.38
N GLY A 118 -3.28 -1.32 13.34
CA GLY A 118 -3.53 -0.56 12.11
C GLY A 118 -2.41 -0.74 11.09
N ARG A 119 -2.74 -0.65 9.80
CA ARG A 119 -1.83 -0.95 8.69
C ARG A 119 -1.79 0.20 7.70
N HIS A 120 -0.64 0.48 7.09
CA HIS A 120 -0.61 1.36 5.92
C HIS A 120 -0.15 0.65 4.67
N LEU A 121 -0.64 1.14 3.54
CA LEU A 121 -0.06 0.92 2.22
C LEU A 121 0.46 2.25 1.70
N LEU A 122 1.74 2.31 1.38
CA LEU A 122 2.42 3.46 0.81
C LEU A 122 2.88 3.09 -0.60
N CYS A 123 2.34 3.76 -1.61
CA CYS A 123 2.65 3.50 -3.01
C CYS A 123 3.23 4.76 -3.68
N PRO A 124 4.55 4.83 -3.87
CA PRO A 124 5.19 5.94 -4.60
C PRO A 124 4.70 5.95 -6.05
N LEU A 125 4.14 7.06 -6.51
CA LEU A 125 3.76 7.26 -7.90
C LEU A 125 5.00 7.30 -8.80
N ALA A 126 4.84 7.03 -10.09
CA ALA A 126 5.93 7.03 -11.06
C ALA A 126 6.82 8.29 -10.99
N ILE A 127 8.08 8.13 -11.41
CA ILE A 127 9.02 9.25 -11.50
C ILE A 127 8.40 10.36 -12.38
N GLY A 128 8.51 11.61 -11.93
CA GLY A 128 7.91 12.76 -12.62
C GLY A 128 6.39 12.91 -12.46
N THR A 129 5.69 11.94 -11.85
CA THR A 129 4.24 11.96 -11.71
C THR A 129 3.80 12.53 -10.35
N THR A 130 2.70 13.29 -10.36
CA THR A 130 1.97 13.71 -9.14
C THR A 130 0.48 13.53 -9.38
N ALA A 131 -0.28 13.23 -8.34
CA ALA A 131 -1.73 13.23 -8.37
C ALA A 131 -2.27 14.35 -7.47
N SER A 132 -3.31 15.03 -7.93
CA SER A 132 -4.07 15.97 -7.13
C SER A 132 -5.01 15.25 -6.17
N ILE A 133 -5.40 15.95 -5.11
CA ILE A 133 -6.41 15.45 -4.18
C ILE A 133 -7.73 15.16 -4.89
N ASP A 134 -8.13 16.00 -5.86
CA ASP A 134 -9.38 15.84 -6.60
C ASP A 134 -9.37 14.60 -7.50
N GLU A 135 -8.19 14.21 -8.03
CA GLU A 135 -8.02 12.93 -8.74
C GLU A 135 -8.05 11.73 -7.78
N LEU A 136 -7.48 11.88 -6.57
CA LEU A 136 -7.34 10.76 -5.62
C LEU A 136 -8.59 10.49 -4.79
N VAL A 137 -9.37 11.51 -4.42
CA VAL A 137 -10.55 11.33 -3.55
C VAL A 137 -11.58 10.36 -4.15
N PRO A 138 -11.97 10.46 -5.45
CA PRO A 138 -12.86 9.48 -6.07
C PRO A 138 -12.29 8.06 -6.03
N LEU A 139 -11.00 7.90 -6.32
CA LEU A 139 -10.31 6.61 -6.31
C LEU A 139 -10.33 5.98 -4.90
N VAL A 140 -9.99 6.77 -3.88
CA VAL A 140 -9.96 6.32 -2.48
C VAL A 140 -11.37 5.97 -1.97
N ARG A 141 -12.41 6.68 -2.41
CA ARG A 141 -13.80 6.31 -2.11
C ARG A 141 -14.19 4.97 -2.73
N LEU A 142 -13.77 4.69 -3.95
CA LEU A 142 -14.01 3.40 -4.61
C LEU A 142 -13.26 2.25 -3.93
N LEU A 143 -12.05 2.51 -3.42
CA LEU A 143 -11.32 1.58 -2.57
C LEU A 143 -12.07 1.32 -1.26
N ALA A 144 -12.53 2.37 -0.57
CA ALA A 144 -13.24 2.24 0.70
C ALA A 144 -14.59 1.51 0.57
N ALA A 145 -15.26 1.64 -0.58
CA ALA A 145 -16.45 0.84 -0.89
C ALA A 145 -16.18 -0.67 -0.98
N ARG A 146 -14.91 -1.09 -1.12
CA ARG A 146 -14.49 -2.49 -1.21
C ARG A 146 -13.67 -2.94 0.00
N LEU A 147 -13.00 -2.03 0.69
CA LEU A 147 -12.06 -2.26 1.79
C LEU A 147 -12.64 -1.64 3.07
N SER A 148 -13.33 -2.46 3.85
CA SER A 148 -14.11 -2.03 5.03
C SER A 148 -13.30 -1.30 6.10
N THR A 149 -12.01 -1.57 6.24
CA THR A 149 -11.17 -0.96 7.27
C THR A 149 -10.46 0.31 6.81
N LEU A 150 -10.63 0.74 5.56
CA LEU A 150 -9.93 1.89 5.01
C LEU A 150 -10.49 3.21 5.56
N ASP A 151 -9.69 3.92 6.37
CA ASP A 151 -9.95 5.32 6.73
C ASP A 151 -9.52 6.23 5.56
N ILE A 152 -10.50 6.91 4.98
CA ILE A 152 -10.27 7.84 3.89
C ILE A 152 -9.85 9.24 4.36
N THR A 153 -10.00 9.54 5.66
CA THR A 153 -9.77 10.87 6.25
C THR A 153 -8.40 11.45 5.91
N PRO A 154 -7.28 10.68 5.94
CA PRO A 154 -5.97 11.20 5.55
C PRO A 154 -5.90 11.70 4.10
N ASN A 155 -6.69 11.11 3.19
CA ASN A 155 -6.71 11.44 1.76
C ASN A 155 -7.71 12.55 1.39
N THR A 156 -8.64 12.91 2.28
CA THR A 156 -9.68 13.91 1.97
C THR A 156 -9.35 15.33 2.43
N GLY A 157 -8.17 15.56 3.03
CA GLY A 157 -7.75 16.89 3.51
C GLY A 157 -6.50 17.43 2.80
N ALA A 158 -6.65 18.39 1.90
CA ALA A 158 -5.52 18.96 1.15
C ALA A 158 -4.45 19.65 2.03
N ASP A 159 -4.89 20.35 3.08
CA ASP A 159 -3.97 21.11 3.94
C ASP A 159 -3.46 20.31 5.14
N LYS A 160 -4.29 19.40 5.64
CA LYS A 160 -4.11 18.73 6.93
C LYS A 160 -3.93 17.22 6.83
N GLY A 161 -4.17 16.63 5.65
CA GLY A 161 -3.99 15.22 5.37
C GLY A 161 -2.56 14.80 5.68
N CYS A 162 -2.43 13.84 6.60
CA CYS A 162 -1.16 13.39 7.11
C CYS A 162 -1.23 11.92 7.50
N ILE A 163 -0.08 11.26 7.48
CA ILE A 163 0.05 9.85 7.84
C ILE A 163 1.32 9.65 8.68
N THR A 164 1.29 8.73 9.64
CA THR A 164 2.49 8.36 10.41
C THR A 164 3.34 7.37 9.59
N PRO A 165 4.56 7.75 9.15
CA PRO A 165 5.39 6.86 8.34
C PRO A 165 5.91 5.67 9.18
N PRO A 166 6.50 4.64 8.53
CA PRO A 166 7.25 3.61 9.23
C PRO A 166 8.32 4.24 10.16
N GLY A 167 8.54 3.62 11.31
CA GLY A 167 9.43 4.11 12.37
C GLY A 167 8.82 5.18 13.29
N SER A 168 7.68 5.79 12.95
CA SER A 168 7.03 6.79 13.81
C SER A 168 6.56 6.17 15.15
N PRO A 169 6.66 6.87 16.30
CA PRO A 169 6.12 6.37 17.56
C PRO A 169 4.59 6.18 17.49
N CYS A 170 4.09 5.14 18.16
CA CYS A 170 2.65 4.90 18.31
C CYS A 170 2.10 5.56 19.58
N ARG A 171 0.79 5.84 19.61
CA ARG A 171 0.14 6.48 20.78
C ARG A 171 0.14 5.55 21.99
N GLU A 172 0.04 4.26 21.73
CA GLU A 172 -0.02 3.17 22.70
C GLU A 172 1.39 2.74 23.18
N GLY A 173 2.44 3.40 22.71
CA GLY A 173 3.83 3.00 22.90
C GLY A 173 4.35 2.12 21.75
N GLY A 174 5.66 1.96 21.70
CA GLY A 174 6.35 1.32 20.56
C GLY A 174 6.35 2.19 19.31
N TYR A 175 6.58 1.56 18.16
CA TYR A 175 6.78 2.24 16.87
C TYR A 175 5.99 1.56 15.77
N ARG A 176 5.79 2.27 14.66
CA ARG A 176 5.26 1.67 13.45
C ARG A 176 6.33 0.81 12.81
N GLU A 177 6.09 -0.49 12.76
CA GLU A 177 7.02 -1.50 12.25
C GLU A 177 6.88 -1.60 10.73
N LEU A 178 7.99 -1.42 10.02
CA LEU A 178 8.06 -1.66 8.57
C LEU A 178 7.88 -3.15 8.29
N ASP A 179 7.05 -3.49 7.29
CA ASP A 179 7.01 -4.86 6.79
C ASP A 179 8.16 -5.08 5.79
N GLY A 180 9.05 -6.02 6.10
CA GLY A 180 10.20 -6.37 5.27
C GLY A 180 11.44 -5.49 5.49
N PRO A 181 12.53 -5.70 4.73
CA PRO A 181 13.80 -5.00 4.92
C PRO A 181 13.71 -3.50 4.60
N LEU A 182 14.37 -2.65 5.39
CA LEU A 182 14.44 -1.21 5.12
C LEU A 182 14.99 -0.87 3.75
N GLN A 183 15.97 -1.64 3.27
CA GLN A 183 16.58 -1.43 1.96
C GLN A 183 15.56 -1.61 0.81
N ASP A 184 14.64 -2.57 0.93
CA ASP A 184 13.61 -2.82 -0.10
C ASP A 184 12.59 -1.68 -0.12
N ALA A 185 12.22 -1.15 1.06
CA ALA A 185 11.38 0.03 1.14
C ALA A 185 12.05 1.26 0.51
N VAL A 186 13.33 1.50 0.79
CA VAL A 186 14.09 2.58 0.14
C VAL A 186 14.14 2.38 -1.37
N GLN A 187 14.37 1.15 -1.83
CA GLN A 187 14.40 0.83 -3.25
C GLN A 187 13.03 1.11 -3.90
N ALA A 188 11.92 0.75 -3.24
CA ALA A 188 10.57 1.06 -3.72
C ALA A 188 10.33 2.57 -3.94
N PHE A 189 10.81 3.42 -3.03
CA PHE A 189 10.73 4.88 -3.19
C PHE A 189 11.69 5.45 -4.26
N THR A 190 12.70 4.66 -4.66
CA THR A 190 13.69 4.99 -5.68
C THR A 190 13.23 4.57 -7.08
N THR A 191 12.80 3.31 -7.25
CA THR A 191 12.30 2.77 -8.53
C THR A 191 10.89 3.26 -8.85
N ARG A 192 10.05 3.36 -7.81
CA ARG A 192 8.65 3.81 -7.87
C ARG A 192 7.77 2.92 -8.76
N SER A 193 6.49 3.30 -8.82
CA SER A 193 5.47 2.56 -9.59
C SER A 193 5.52 2.87 -11.08
N SER A 194 4.85 2.04 -11.87
CA SER A 194 4.54 2.30 -13.28
C SER A 194 3.72 3.59 -13.45
N PRO A 195 3.92 4.35 -14.55
CA PRO A 195 3.04 5.48 -14.90
C PRO A 195 1.58 5.04 -15.12
N ASP A 196 1.33 3.76 -15.44
CA ASP A 196 -0.01 3.22 -15.65
C ASP A 196 -0.78 2.92 -14.35
N LEU A 197 -0.17 3.07 -13.17
CA LEU A 197 -0.76 2.68 -11.89
C LEU A 197 -2.16 3.27 -11.67
N LEU A 198 -2.29 4.60 -11.75
CA LEU A 198 -3.56 5.27 -11.47
C LEU A 198 -4.63 4.99 -12.53
N PRO A 199 -4.32 5.03 -13.85
CA PRO A 199 -5.26 4.57 -14.87
C PRO A 199 -5.73 3.13 -14.69
N ARG A 200 -4.82 2.17 -14.43
CA ARG A 200 -5.17 0.75 -14.24
C ARG A 200 -5.99 0.53 -12.99
N LEU A 201 -5.66 1.19 -11.87
CA LEU A 201 -6.48 1.15 -10.66
C LEU A 201 -7.88 1.69 -10.92
N SER A 202 -7.99 2.78 -11.68
CA SER A 202 -9.28 3.38 -12.05
C SER A 202 -10.12 2.42 -12.89
N VAL A 203 -9.51 1.68 -13.82
CA VAL A 203 -10.21 0.63 -14.60
C VAL A 203 -10.62 -0.54 -13.69
N LEU A 204 -9.69 -1.06 -12.86
CA LEU A 204 -9.94 -2.17 -11.94
C LEU A 204 -11.10 -1.88 -10.97
N LEU A 205 -11.19 -0.64 -10.50
CA LEU A 205 -12.25 -0.20 -9.58
C LEU A 205 -13.55 0.22 -10.30
N GLY A 206 -13.58 0.15 -11.64
CA GLY A 206 -14.75 0.50 -12.46
C GLY A 206 -15.01 2.00 -12.60
N ALA A 207 -14.02 2.85 -12.28
CA ALA A 207 -14.10 4.30 -12.46
C ALA A 207 -13.98 4.72 -13.94
N LEU A 208 -13.21 3.95 -14.72
CA LEU A 208 -12.98 4.18 -16.14
C LEU A 208 -13.28 2.91 -16.94
N ARG A 209 -13.74 3.06 -18.18
CA ARG A 209 -13.85 1.93 -19.13
C ARG A 209 -12.53 1.78 -19.90
N PRO A 210 -12.06 0.55 -20.19
CA PRO A 210 -10.83 0.34 -20.96
C PRO A 210 -10.95 0.94 -22.37
N SER A 211 -9.89 1.61 -22.83
CA SER A 211 -9.82 2.06 -24.23
C SER A 211 -9.65 0.84 -25.17
N PRO A 212 -10.09 0.92 -26.44
CA PRO A 212 -9.92 -0.17 -27.41
C PRO A 212 -8.45 -0.58 -27.61
N GLN A 213 -7.52 0.36 -27.47
CA GLN A 213 -6.08 0.14 -27.64
C GLN A 213 -5.47 -0.71 -26.51
N GLN A 214 -5.96 -0.56 -25.28
CA GLN A 214 -5.53 -1.38 -24.14
C GLN A 214 -6.03 -2.83 -24.22
N ARG A 215 -7.18 -3.07 -24.86
CA ARG A 215 -7.69 -4.42 -25.13
C ARG A 215 -6.80 -5.23 -26.07
N ALA A 216 -6.04 -4.57 -26.93
CA ALA A 216 -5.17 -5.24 -27.91
C ALA A 216 -3.80 -5.65 -27.33
N THR A 217 -3.41 -5.09 -26.18
CA THR A 217 -2.12 -5.38 -25.51
C THR A 217 -2.21 -6.48 -24.45
N ASP A 218 -3.42 -6.92 -24.08
CA ASP A 218 -3.58 -8.13 -23.30
C ASP A 218 -3.38 -9.34 -24.23
N PRO A 219 -2.40 -10.23 -23.98
CA PRO A 219 -2.33 -11.47 -24.71
C PRO A 219 -3.55 -12.29 -24.30
N ALA A 220 -4.56 -12.30 -25.17
CA ALA A 220 -5.69 -13.19 -25.05
C ALA A 220 -5.17 -14.62 -24.86
N HIS A 221 -5.47 -15.23 -23.71
CA HIS A 221 -5.38 -16.68 -23.59
C HIS A 221 -6.23 -17.29 -24.71
N PRO A 222 -5.65 -18.11 -25.61
CA PRO A 222 -6.45 -18.77 -26.62
C PRO A 222 -7.40 -19.72 -25.89
N VAL A 223 -8.70 -19.42 -25.97
CA VAL A 223 -9.75 -20.39 -25.64
C VAL A 223 -9.61 -21.49 -26.66
N ALA A 224 -9.17 -22.67 -26.21
CA ALA A 224 -9.17 -23.86 -27.04
C ALA A 224 -10.61 -24.15 -27.47
N ALA A 225 -10.90 -23.95 -28.76
CA ALA A 225 -12.11 -24.45 -29.37
C ALA A 225 -12.01 -25.98 -29.39
N GLY A 226 -12.79 -26.64 -28.54
CA GLY A 226 -13.00 -28.07 -28.61
C GLY A 226 -13.90 -28.38 -29.81
N ASP A 227 -13.31 -28.96 -30.85
CA ASP A 227 -14.04 -29.63 -31.91
C ASP A 227 -14.73 -30.87 -31.33
N GLY A 228 -16.06 -30.86 -31.36
CA GLY A 228 -16.92 -31.93 -30.86
C GLY A 228 -18.07 -32.22 -31.80
N ALA A 229 -17.75 -33.00 -32.84
CA ALA A 229 -18.59 -33.99 -33.52
C ALA A 229 -20.06 -33.63 -33.84
N GLY A 230 -20.31 -33.30 -35.11
CA GLY A 230 -21.60 -33.52 -35.75
C GLY A 230 -21.45 -34.46 -36.94
N ILE A 231 -21.93 -35.71 -36.82
CA ILE A 231 -22.48 -36.49 -37.93
C ILE A 231 -23.51 -37.50 -37.39
N VAL A 232 -24.78 -37.28 -37.74
CA VAL A 232 -25.83 -38.31 -37.72
C VAL A 232 -26.60 -38.15 -39.03
N GLY A 233 -26.71 -39.22 -39.81
CA GLY A 233 -27.44 -39.23 -41.07
C GLY A 233 -27.33 -40.60 -41.73
N TYR A 234 -28.19 -41.52 -41.30
CA TYR A 234 -28.43 -42.84 -41.88
C TYR A 234 -29.35 -42.68 -43.11
N GLY A 235 -29.06 -43.38 -44.20
CA GLY A 235 -29.86 -43.40 -45.42
C GLY A 235 -29.41 -44.53 -46.33
N ASP A 236 -29.92 -45.73 -46.05
CA ASP A 236 -29.86 -46.88 -46.95
C ASP A 236 -30.87 -46.70 -48.10
N ASP A 237 -30.43 -46.99 -49.32
CA ASP A 237 -31.27 -47.47 -50.42
C ASP A 237 -30.37 -48.27 -51.38
N HIS A 238 -30.58 -49.59 -51.47
CA HIS A 238 -30.78 -50.34 -52.72
C HIS A 238 -30.85 -51.87 -52.48
N ALA A 239 -31.91 -52.45 -53.06
CA ALA A 239 -32.24 -53.86 -53.34
C ALA A 239 -32.99 -54.66 -52.24
#